data_AF-A0A529P0N8-F1
#
_entry.id   AF-A0A529P0N8-F1
#
_cell.length_a   1.000
_cell.length_b   1.000
_cell.length_c   1.000
_cell.angle_alpha   90.00
_cell.angle_beta   90.00
_cell.angle_gamma   90.00
#
_symmetry.space_group_name_H-M   'P 1'
#
loop_
_entity.id
_entity.type
_entity.pdbx_description
1 polymer ?
#
loop_
_entity_poly.entity_id
_entity_poly.type
_entity_poly.pdbx_seq_one_letter_code
_entity_poly.pdbx_strand_id
1 'polypeptide(L)' 'RGRYPRHAKRYRDLAAEFDRIQSERIAAFREYAADIQSGAYPEPRHMVEADALELRKFEAFLDAEG' A
#
# COMPACT_ATOMS: atom_id res chain seq x y z
N ARG A 1 -25.88 -0.35 5.93
CA ARG A 1 -26.19 -1.50 6.83
C ARG A 1 -27.58 -2.01 6.51
N GLY A 2 -27.69 -3.29 6.12
CA GLY A 2 -28.88 -3.84 5.47
C GLY A 2 -30.01 -4.20 6.43
N ARG A 3 -31.25 -3.89 6.04
CA ARG A 3 -32.45 -4.32 6.76
C ARG A 3 -32.82 -5.72 6.30
N TYR A 4 -32.70 -6.70 7.17
CA TYR A 4 -33.14 -8.06 6.88
C TYR A 4 -34.66 -8.19 7.04
N PRO A 5 -35.33 -9.01 6.22
CA PRO A 5 -36.73 -9.35 6.45
C PRO A 5 -36.96 -9.98 7.82
N ARG A 6 -38.09 -9.67 8.46
CA ARG A 6 -38.43 -10.14 9.81
C ARG A 6 -38.41 -11.67 9.98
N HIS A 7 -38.61 -12.42 8.89
CA HIS A 7 -38.68 -13.88 8.91
C HIS A 7 -37.46 -14.57 8.27
N ALA A 8 -36.37 -13.83 8.02
CA ALA A 8 -35.15 -14.41 7.48
C ALA A 8 -34.25 -14.96 8.62
N LYS A 9 -33.70 -16.16 8.44
CA LYS A 9 -32.64 -16.68 9.30
C LYS A 9 -31.28 -16.22 8.78
N ARG A 10 -30.54 -15.48 9.59
CA ARG A 10 -29.17 -15.06 9.27
C ARG A 10 -28.17 -16.12 9.71
N TYR A 11 -27.46 -16.71 8.78
CA TYR A 11 -26.44 -17.73 9.07
C TYR A 11 -25.05 -17.13 9.36
N ARG A 12 -24.75 -15.95 8.80
CA ARG A 12 -23.48 -15.23 8.93
C ARG A 12 -23.70 -13.72 8.88
N ASP A 13 -22.82 -12.97 9.53
CA ASP A 13 -22.82 -11.51 9.52
C ASP A 13 -21.69 -10.97 8.62
N LEU A 14 -21.90 -11.08 7.31
CA LEU A 14 -20.91 -10.64 6.32
C LEU A 14 -20.75 -9.12 6.29
N ALA A 15 -21.73 -8.36 6.79
CA ALA A 15 -21.63 -6.91 6.89
C ALA A 15 -20.62 -6.51 7.97
N ALA A 16 -20.67 -7.16 9.15
CA ALA A 16 -19.67 -6.95 10.19
C ALA A 16 -18.26 -7.39 9.74
N GLU A 17 -18.16 -8.51 9.02
CA GLU A 17 -16.88 -8.97 8.49
C GLU A 17 -16.32 -8.03 7.42
N PHE A 18 -17.18 -7.50 6.54
CA PHE A 18 -16.78 -6.48 5.59
C PHE A 18 -16.27 -5.23 6.31
N ASP A 19 -17.00 -4.69 7.29
CA ASP A 19 -16.58 -3.53 8.09
C ASP A 19 -15.21 -3.76 8.74
N ARG A 20 -14.94 -4.97 9.25
CA ARG A 20 -13.63 -5.38 9.79
C ARG A 20 -12.54 -5.31 8.72
N ILE A 21 -12.74 -5.96 7.57
CA ILE A 21 -11.78 -5.96 6.46
C ILE A 21 -11.52 -4.54 5.94
N GLN A 22 -12.55 -3.68 5.87
CA GLN A 22 -12.37 -2.29 5.47
C GLN A 22 -11.47 -1.53 6.45
N SER A 23 -11.63 -1.77 7.75
CA SER A 23 -10.82 -1.16 8.80
C SER A 23 -9.36 -1.61 8.73
N GLU A 24 -9.13 -2.92 8.57
CA GLU A 24 -7.80 -3.51 8.36
C GLU A 24 -7.12 -2.94 7.11
N ARG A 25 -7.86 -2.81 5.99
CA ARG A 25 -7.31 -2.20 4.77
C ARG A 25 -6.81 -0.78 5.02
N ILE A 26 -7.61 0.04 5.71
CA ILE A 26 -7.23 1.43 6.01
C ILE A 26 -6.00 1.46 6.94
N ALA A 27 -5.94 0.59 7.94
CA ALA A 27 -4.80 0.49 8.85
C ALA A 27 -3.51 0.14 8.07
N ALA A 28 -3.53 -0.91 7.24
CA ALA A 28 -2.39 -1.34 6.44
C ALA A 28 -1.87 -0.23 5.51
N PHE A 29 -2.76 0.54 4.87
CA PHE A 29 -2.32 1.68 4.05
C PHE A 29 -1.69 2.81 4.86
N ARG A 30 -2.15 3.04 6.10
CA ARG A 30 -1.55 4.04 6.99
C ARG A 30 -0.16 3.60 7.46
N GLU A 31 0.00 2.32 7.78
CA GLU A 31 1.30 1.73 8.12
C GLU A 31 2.29 1.89 6.95
N TYR A 32 1.88 1.51 5.73
CA TYR A 32 2.69 1.72 4.54
C TYR A 32 3.06 3.20 4.34
N ALA A 33 2.10 4.12 4.47
CA ALA A 33 2.38 5.54 4.34
C ALA A 33 3.38 6.05 5.40
N ALA A 34 3.29 5.55 6.63
CA ALA A 34 4.23 5.89 7.70
C ALA A 34 5.63 5.33 7.41
N ASP A 35 5.73 4.12 6.88
CA ASP A 35 7.01 3.52 6.48
C ASP A 35 7.68 4.32 5.36
N ILE A 36 6.92 4.78 4.36
CA ILE A 36 7.44 5.65 3.30
C ILE A 36 7.89 7.01 3.86
N GLN A 37 7.07 7.65 4.71
CA GLN A 37 7.36 8.97 5.26
C GLN A 37 8.58 8.96 6.19
N SER A 38 8.76 7.88 6.95
CA SER A 38 9.92 7.69 7.82
C SER A 38 11.16 7.20 7.06
N GLY A 39 11.00 6.70 5.83
CA GLY A 39 12.05 6.04 5.07
C GLY A 39 12.37 4.62 5.57
N ALA A 40 11.53 4.03 6.44
CA ALA A 40 11.69 2.66 6.90
C ALA A 40 11.45 1.64 5.78
N TYR A 41 10.56 1.96 4.84
CA TYR A 41 10.37 1.20 3.60
C TYR A 41 10.71 2.08 2.38
N PRO A 42 11.37 1.52 1.34
CA PRO A 42 11.92 0.16 1.29
C PRO A 42 13.15 0.01 2.19
N GLU A 43 13.32 -1.19 2.75
CA GLU A 43 14.59 -1.58 3.38
C GLU A 43 15.61 -1.97 2.29
N PRO A 44 16.93 -2.00 2.59
CA PRO A 44 17.95 -2.35 1.61
C PRO A 44 17.70 -3.67 0.87
N ARG A 45 17.15 -4.68 1.54
CA ARG A 45 16.79 -5.97 0.93
C ARG A 45 15.65 -5.90 -0.09
N HIS A 46 14.86 -4.82 -0.10
CA HIS A 46 13.80 -4.58 -1.06
C HIS A 46 14.28 -3.70 -2.23
N MET A 47 15.52 -3.21 -2.18
CA MET A 47 16.11 -2.37 -3.20
C MET A 47 17.01 -3.20 -4.12
N VAL A 48 17.04 -2.82 -5.39
CA VAL A 48 18.07 -3.27 -6.34
C VAL A 48 18.99 -2.08 -6.56
N GLU A 49 20.26 -2.23 -6.20
CA GLU A 49 21.25 -1.18 -6.36
C GLU A 49 21.55 -0.93 -7.84
N ALA A 50 21.72 0.35 -8.19
CA ALA A 50 22.19 0.74 -9.52
C ALA A 50 23.71 0.89 -9.51
N ASP A 51 24.36 0.51 -10.62
CA ASP A 51 25.77 0.82 -10.80
C ASP A 51 25.99 2.33 -10.90
N ALA A 52 26.96 2.84 -10.13
CA ALA A 52 27.20 4.28 -10.01
C ALA A 52 27.68 4.93 -11.31
N LEU A 53 28.38 4.19 -12.19
CA LEU A 53 28.81 4.71 -13.47
C LEU A 53 27.63 4.82 -14.44
N GLU A 54 26.77 3.81 -14.48
CA GLU A 54 25.55 3.86 -15.30
C GLU A 54 24.59 4.98 -14.85
N LEU A 55 24.44 5.19 -13.53
CA LEU A 55 23.63 6.30 -13.01
C LEU A 55 24.14 7.67 -13.50
N ARG A 56 25.46 7.90 -13.44
CA ARG A 56 26.07 9.16 -13.92
C ARG A 56 25.89 9.39 -15.42
N LYS A 57 25.96 8.32 -16.23
CA LYS A 57 25.69 8.43 -17.67
C LYS A 57 24.24 8.85 -17.91
N PHE A 58 23.31 8.29 -17.13
CA PHE A 58 21.90 8.63 -17.23
C PHE A 58 21.61 10.07 -16.80
N GLU A 59 22.22 10.56 -15.72
CA GLU A 59 22.14 11.96 -15.30
C GLU A 59 22.64 12.92 -16.40
N ALA A 60 23.81 12.63 -16.98
CA ALA A 60 24.37 13.44 -18.06
C ALA A 60 23.50 13.42 -19.34
N PHE A 61 22.79 12.32 -19.60
CA PHE A 61 21.83 12.23 -20.70
C PHE A 61 20.62 13.16 -20.46
N LEU A 62 20.04 13.18 -19.26
CA LEU A 62 18.92 14.04 -18.92
C LEU A 62 19.27 15.53 -19.02
N ASP A 63 20.47 15.91 -18.58
CA ASP A 63 20.96 17.30 -18.65
C ASP A 63 21.21 17.77 -20.09
N ALA A 64 21.50 16.85 -21.02
CA ALA A 64 21.73 17.16 -22.42
C ALA A 64 20.44 17.30 -23.24
N GLU A 65 19.31 16.77 -22.75
CA GLU A 65 17.99 16.90 -23.39
C GLU A 65 17.16 18.10 -22.88
N GLY A 66 17.59 18.75 -21.79
CA GLY A 66 16.98 19.97 -21.23
C GLY A 66 17.52 21.26 -21.84
#